data_AF-A0A812UPQ2-F1
#
_entry.id   AF-A0A812UPQ2-F1
#
_cell.length_a   1.000
_cell.length_b   1.000
_cell.length_c   1.000
_cell.angle_alpha   90.00
_cell.angle_beta   90.00
_cell.angle_gamma   90.00
#
_symmetry.space_group_name_H-M   'P 1'
#
loop_
_entity.id
_entity.type
_entity.pdbx_description
1 polymer ?
#
loop_
_entity_poly.entity_id
_entity_poly.type
_entity_poly.pdbx_seq_one_letter_code
_entity_poly.pdbx_strand_id
1 'polypeptide(L)'
;MSTAAIILSFVLMGLSLDNWPDWAGWMVFEAIFASVFVLEIVVKCVVLGPGTYFCGSERWWNLLDVGLTLAAILDLFLNLIFQNSSRAKIILVLRGLRLARVARLAKLINMPLLQELANIVSGFLISVRSLFWVVVTLSVVVYVCALALRSLVQSFAHSDTGEKCGSGDDLDMSSADVPLGCPYEGQIHLIYGDEYCGDVSRCMFSIFRCMIGDCTSAGGRSLTMIFSNGFGLRFDILYAFSMVCVLFGLFNIITAIFVEATLNGLKETETQRKYAKAYETSYMTEQLAKLVVCVASQTQMMRSRKTIRGLNSDGSSDEDEPPAQGGEIYLSEEEFNHVIRSPEVRQLLDSLDVVVEPRPGVFDAFNAEEDGAVSMSEIVSGLMRLRGDLNKVDIVITQMALENLHKKQVALMSQMSALQDGHARVWQVVEKASETVAVGTRLSENIAKGVRRLSGELEIQESVTLK
;
A
#
# COMPACT_ATOMS: atom_id res chain seq x y z
N MET A 1 18.35 19.73 -4.67
CA MET A 1 19.39 20.17 -5.65
C MET A 1 20.06 18.99 -6.34
N SER A 2 20.47 17.96 -5.60
CA SER A 2 21.15 16.79 -6.19
C SER A 2 20.28 15.96 -7.15
N THR A 3 18.98 15.81 -6.87
CA THR A 3 17.99 15.19 -7.76
C THR A 3 18.00 15.73 -9.18
N ALA A 4 17.82 17.05 -9.30
CA ALA A 4 17.77 17.73 -10.58
C ALA A 4 19.10 17.60 -11.33
N ALA A 5 20.23 17.66 -10.60
CA ALA A 5 21.55 17.44 -11.17
C ALA A 5 21.73 16.00 -11.70
N ILE A 6 21.23 14.97 -11.00
CA ILE A 6 21.29 13.57 -11.46
C ILE A 6 20.45 13.39 -12.73
N ILE A 7 19.21 13.88 -12.74
CA ILE A 7 18.31 13.76 -13.89
C ILE A 7 18.90 14.51 -15.10
N LEU A 8 19.37 15.74 -14.90
CA LEU A 8 19.98 16.54 -15.96
C LEU A 8 21.28 15.90 -16.48
N SER A 9 22.11 15.37 -15.59
CA SER A 9 23.32 14.62 -15.97
C SER A 9 22.99 13.40 -16.81
N PHE A 10 21.87 12.73 -16.56
CA PHE A 10 21.44 11.57 -17.33
C PHE A 10 20.89 11.95 -18.71
N VAL A 11 20.05 12.98 -18.78
CA VAL A 11 19.52 13.48 -20.06
C VAL A 11 20.66 13.96 -20.95
N LEU A 12 21.63 14.70 -20.40
CA LEU A 12 22.81 15.15 -21.14
C LEU A 12 23.72 13.98 -21.55
N MET A 13 23.81 12.91 -20.73
CA MET A 13 24.48 11.69 -21.14
C MET A 13 23.81 11.06 -22.37
N GLY A 14 22.48 10.91 -22.38
CA GLY A 14 21.74 10.39 -23.54
C GLY A 14 22.00 11.23 -24.79
N LEU A 15 21.87 12.55 -24.69
CA LEU A 15 22.14 13.48 -25.79
C LEU A 15 23.59 13.41 -26.30
N SER A 16 24.55 13.15 -25.42
CA SER A 16 25.96 12.98 -25.80
C SER A 16 26.21 11.75 -26.66
N LEU A 17 25.41 10.69 -26.49
CA LEU A 17 25.53 9.46 -27.29
C LEU A 17 25.00 9.65 -28.71
N ASP A 18 23.90 10.41 -28.86
CA ASP A 18 23.18 10.50 -30.13
C ASP A 18 23.72 11.59 -31.07
N ASN A 19 24.05 12.78 -30.55
CA ASN A 19 24.22 13.95 -31.40
C ASN A 19 25.71 14.20 -31.76
N TRP A 20 26.63 14.14 -30.79
CA TRP A 20 28.07 14.45 -31.00
C TRP A 20 28.97 13.81 -29.90
N PRO A 21 29.37 12.53 -30.01
CA PRO A 21 30.04 11.82 -28.92
C PRO A 21 31.46 12.29 -28.61
N ASP A 22 32.13 12.95 -29.55
CA ASP A 22 33.53 13.40 -29.41
C ASP A 22 33.66 14.90 -29.09
N TRP A 23 32.54 15.58 -28.84
CA TRP A 23 32.58 17.00 -28.50
C TRP A 23 33.20 17.24 -27.12
N ALA A 24 34.28 18.02 -27.07
CA ALA A 24 35.00 18.34 -25.84
C ALA A 24 34.14 19.06 -24.77
N GLY A 25 33.03 19.69 -25.18
CA GLY A 25 32.09 20.36 -24.27
C GLY A 25 31.44 19.41 -23.25
N TRP A 26 31.29 18.13 -23.56
CA TRP A 26 30.76 17.14 -22.63
C TRP A 26 31.63 16.97 -21.38
N MET A 27 32.95 17.12 -21.52
CA MET A 27 33.88 17.05 -20.38
C MET A 27 33.62 18.18 -19.37
N VAL A 28 33.20 19.36 -19.84
CA VAL A 28 32.87 20.50 -18.96
C VAL A 28 31.60 20.20 -18.18
N PHE A 29 30.56 19.68 -18.83
CA PHE A 29 29.33 19.27 -18.14
C PHE A 29 29.61 18.17 -17.10
N GLU A 30 30.44 17.18 -17.44
CA GLU A 30 30.82 16.12 -16.52
C GLU A 30 31.60 16.63 -15.31
N ALA A 31 32.50 17.59 -15.50
CA ALA A 31 33.21 18.25 -14.42
C ALA A 31 32.25 19.04 -13.51
N ILE A 32 31.26 19.75 -14.08
CA ILE A 32 30.24 20.49 -13.32
C ILE A 32 29.39 19.53 -12.47
N PHE A 33 28.91 18.43 -13.04
CA PHE A 33 28.13 17.45 -12.26
C PHE A 33 28.97 16.78 -11.18
N ALA A 34 30.21 16.41 -11.50
CA ALA A 34 31.14 15.86 -10.52
C ALA A 34 31.37 16.84 -9.35
N SER A 35 31.55 18.14 -9.63
CA SER A 35 31.75 19.14 -8.57
C SER A 35 30.50 19.31 -7.69
N VAL A 36 29.30 19.28 -8.28
CA VAL A 36 28.03 19.32 -7.52
C VAL A 36 27.91 18.11 -6.59
N PHE A 37 28.27 16.90 -7.04
CA PHE A 37 28.21 15.70 -6.21
C PHE A 37 29.27 15.68 -5.11
N VAL A 38 30.47 16.20 -5.38
CA VAL A 38 31.49 16.39 -4.35
C VAL A 38 31.00 17.37 -3.28
N LEU A 39 30.42 18.49 -3.70
CA LEU A 39 29.86 19.49 -2.78
C LEU A 39 28.76 18.87 -1.90
N GLU A 40 27.86 18.08 -2.50
CA GLU A 40 26.82 17.37 -1.76
C GLU A 40 27.38 16.45 -0.67
N ILE A 41 28.40 15.65 -0.99
CA ILE A 41 29.06 14.75 -0.01
C ILE A 41 29.73 15.57 1.10
N VAL A 42 30.44 16.64 0.75
CA VAL A 42 31.11 17.51 1.73
C VAL A 42 30.09 18.13 2.68
N VAL A 43 28.99 18.68 2.16
CA VAL A 43 27.92 19.26 2.99
C VAL A 43 27.30 18.20 3.91
N LYS A 44 26.98 17.01 3.40
CA LYS A 44 26.43 15.90 4.21
C LYS A 44 27.42 15.49 5.31
N CYS A 45 28.70 15.36 4.99
CA CYS A 45 29.73 14.96 5.95
C CYS A 45 29.94 16.00 7.07
N VAL A 46 29.90 17.29 6.72
CA VAL A 46 30.03 18.39 7.70
C VAL A 46 28.79 18.49 8.60
N VAL A 47 27.58 18.35 8.05
CA VAL A 47 26.33 18.48 8.81
C VAL A 47 26.07 17.28 9.73
N LEU A 48 26.27 16.05 9.24
CA LEU A 48 26.00 14.84 10.03
C LEU A 48 27.19 14.43 10.91
N GLY A 49 28.39 14.91 10.61
CA GLY A 49 29.64 14.43 11.17
C GLY A 49 30.10 13.10 10.54
N PRO A 50 31.42 12.86 10.41
CA PRO A 50 31.95 11.68 9.72
C PRO A 50 31.58 10.36 10.41
N GLY A 51 31.48 10.34 11.74
CA GLY A 51 31.07 9.15 12.49
C GLY A 51 29.66 8.69 12.15
N THR A 52 28.68 9.61 12.16
CA THR A 52 27.29 9.31 11.82
C THR A 52 27.10 9.05 10.32
N TYR A 53 27.85 9.75 9.46
CA TYR A 53 27.77 9.58 8.02
C TYR A 53 28.19 8.18 7.56
N PHE A 54 29.28 7.63 8.11
CA PHE A 54 29.79 6.30 7.74
C PHE A 54 29.28 5.15 8.61
N CYS A 55 28.86 5.39 9.85
CA CYS A 55 28.36 4.34 10.76
C CYS A 55 26.87 4.43 11.11
N GLY A 56 26.12 5.35 10.49
CA GLY A 56 24.67 5.47 10.68
C GLY A 56 23.83 4.41 9.94
N SER A 57 22.51 4.52 10.07
CA SER A 57 21.53 3.66 9.39
C SER A 57 21.72 3.67 7.86
N GLU A 58 22.00 4.84 7.29
CA GLU A 58 22.15 5.07 5.84
C GLU A 58 23.56 4.80 5.29
N ARG A 59 24.42 4.11 6.06
CA ARG A 59 25.84 3.91 5.72
C ARG A 59 26.10 3.32 4.34
N TRP A 60 25.27 2.37 3.90
CA TRP A 60 25.43 1.71 2.61
C TRP A 60 25.15 2.65 1.45
N TRP A 61 24.13 3.50 1.59
CA TRP A 61 23.79 4.51 0.59
C TRP A 61 24.82 5.63 0.53
N ASN A 62 25.32 6.06 1.68
CA ASN A 62 26.40 7.04 1.77
C ASN A 62 27.71 6.51 1.17
N LEU A 63 28.06 5.24 1.44
CA LEU A 63 29.24 4.60 0.87
C LEU A 63 29.13 4.45 -0.67
N LEU A 64 27.94 4.11 -1.17
CA LEU A 64 27.66 4.06 -2.60
C LEU A 64 27.74 5.46 -3.25
N ASP A 65 27.21 6.49 -2.59
CA ASP A 65 27.27 7.89 -3.03
C ASP A 65 28.73 8.36 -3.18
N VAL A 66 29.57 8.06 -2.17
CA VAL A 66 31.02 8.31 -2.18
C VAL A 66 31.72 7.52 -3.28
N GLY A 67 31.46 6.21 -3.40
CA GLY A 67 32.08 5.36 -4.41
C GLY A 67 31.78 5.81 -5.83
N LEU A 68 30.53 6.14 -6.13
CA LEU A 68 30.11 6.64 -7.45
C LEU A 68 30.72 8.01 -7.78
N THR A 69 30.86 8.87 -6.78
CA THR A 69 31.47 10.19 -6.97
C THR A 69 32.99 10.08 -7.15
N LEU A 70 33.65 9.16 -6.43
CA LEU A 70 35.06 8.86 -6.62
C LEU A 70 35.33 8.28 -8.02
N ALA A 71 34.49 7.35 -8.48
CA ALA A 71 34.58 6.80 -9.83
C ALA A 71 34.41 7.89 -10.91
N ALA A 72 33.54 8.88 -10.68
CA ALA A 72 33.36 10.02 -11.56
C ALA A 72 34.62 10.91 -11.67
N ILE A 73 35.25 11.19 -10.53
CA ILE A 73 36.50 11.97 -10.48
C ILE A 73 37.64 11.19 -11.14
N LEU A 74 37.74 9.88 -10.87
CA LEU A 74 38.74 9.01 -11.47
C LEU A 74 38.60 8.99 -12.99
N ASP A 75 37.38 8.85 -13.52
CA ASP A 75 37.11 8.91 -14.95
C ASP A 75 37.55 10.24 -15.57
N LEU A 76 37.22 11.38 -14.95
CA LEU A 76 37.66 12.70 -15.41
C LEU A 76 39.20 12.81 -15.43
N PHE A 77 39.85 12.34 -14.36
CA PHE A 77 41.30 12.36 -14.22
C PHE A 77 42.00 11.48 -15.25
N LEU A 78 41.48 10.27 -15.51
CA LEU A 78 41.99 9.36 -16.53
C LEU A 78 41.84 9.97 -17.94
N ASN A 79 40.70 10.60 -18.24
CA ASN A 79 40.51 11.27 -19.54
C ASN A 79 41.49 12.44 -19.74
N LEU A 80 41.88 13.16 -18.69
CA LEU A 80 42.85 14.25 -18.77
C LEU A 80 44.29 13.75 -19.00
N ILE A 81 44.71 12.68 -18.32
CA ILE A 81 46.08 12.16 -18.41
C ILE A 81 46.32 11.39 -19.72
N PHE A 82 45.35 10.60 -20.14
CA PHE A 82 45.52 9.64 -21.24
C PHE A 82 45.18 10.21 -22.62
N GLN A 83 44.92 11.52 -22.73
CA GLN A 83 44.68 12.19 -24.02
C GLN A 83 45.78 11.96 -25.06
N ASN A 84 47.03 11.67 -24.64
CA ASN A 84 48.20 11.57 -25.51
C ASN A 84 48.81 10.16 -25.65
N SER A 85 48.25 9.11 -25.05
CA SER A 85 48.86 7.77 -25.04
C SER A 85 48.18 6.72 -25.94
N SER A 86 48.96 5.72 -26.36
CA SER A 86 48.67 4.74 -27.41
C SER A 86 47.28 4.08 -27.35
N ARG A 87 46.56 4.26 -28.46
CA ARG A 87 45.10 4.25 -28.60
C ARG A 87 44.35 2.94 -28.29
N ALA A 88 44.94 1.74 -28.38
CA ALA A 88 44.12 0.52 -28.41
C ALA A 88 43.56 0.05 -27.04
N LYS A 89 44.40 -0.07 -26.00
CA LYS A 89 43.95 -0.51 -24.65
C LYS A 89 43.20 0.60 -23.91
N ILE A 90 43.55 1.84 -24.18
CA ILE A 90 42.96 3.04 -23.59
C ILE A 90 41.52 3.24 -24.12
N ILE A 91 41.26 3.04 -25.41
CA ILE A 91 39.89 3.13 -25.96
C ILE A 91 38.93 2.14 -25.26
N LEU A 92 39.38 0.92 -24.94
CA LEU A 92 38.53 -0.10 -24.31
C LEU A 92 38.21 0.23 -22.85
N VAL A 93 39.19 0.73 -22.09
CA VAL A 93 39.00 1.19 -20.70
C VAL A 93 38.15 2.47 -20.65
N LEU A 94 38.41 3.45 -21.51
CA LEU A 94 37.62 4.68 -21.61
C LEU A 94 36.17 4.39 -22.06
N ARG A 95 35.95 3.39 -22.92
CA ARG A 95 34.60 2.91 -23.28
C ARG A 95 33.88 2.25 -22.10
N GLY A 96 34.59 1.44 -21.31
CA GLY A 96 34.03 0.85 -20.09
C GLY A 96 33.65 1.91 -19.03
N LEU A 97 34.46 2.97 -18.89
CA LEU A 97 34.19 4.07 -17.97
C LEU A 97 32.94 4.87 -18.34
N ARG A 98 32.55 4.94 -19.62
CA ARG A 98 31.26 5.53 -20.03
C ARG A 98 30.06 4.81 -19.40
N LEU A 99 30.12 3.48 -19.25
CA LEU A 99 29.06 2.70 -18.59
C LEU A 99 29.03 2.96 -17.07
N ALA A 100 30.18 3.18 -16.45
CA ALA A 100 30.26 3.54 -15.03
C ALA A 100 29.55 4.87 -14.72
N ARG A 101 29.37 5.75 -15.71
CA ARG A 101 28.58 6.98 -15.56
C ARG A 101 27.08 6.70 -15.41
N VAL A 102 26.56 5.63 -16.04
CA VAL A 102 25.15 5.19 -15.88
C VAL A 102 24.89 4.71 -14.46
N ALA A 103 25.89 4.13 -13.79
CA ALA A 103 25.78 3.71 -12.39
C ALA A 103 25.45 4.87 -11.43
N ARG A 104 25.68 6.14 -11.84
CA ARG A 104 25.26 7.33 -11.07
C ARG A 104 23.74 7.43 -10.92
N LEU A 105 22.95 6.78 -11.80
CA LEU A 105 21.49 6.65 -11.64
C LEU A 105 21.10 5.89 -10.38
N ALA A 106 21.98 5.02 -9.85
CA ALA A 106 21.73 4.34 -8.59
C ALA A 106 21.56 5.32 -7.43
N LYS A 107 22.10 6.55 -7.53
CA LYS A 107 21.85 7.61 -6.54
C LYS A 107 20.37 8.03 -6.49
N LEU A 108 19.62 7.88 -7.58
CA LEU A 108 18.20 8.21 -7.62
C LEU A 108 17.35 7.25 -6.78
N ILE A 109 17.85 6.05 -6.50
CA ILE A 109 17.16 5.04 -5.68
C ILE A 109 16.95 5.56 -4.24
N ASN A 110 17.86 6.39 -3.72
CA ASN A 110 17.76 6.94 -2.37
C ASN A 110 16.80 8.15 -2.26
N MET A 111 15.91 8.34 -3.23
CA MET A 111 14.94 9.44 -3.21
C MET A 111 13.70 9.05 -2.42
N PRO A 112 13.09 9.96 -1.64
CA PRO A 112 11.85 9.69 -0.92
C PRO A 112 10.72 9.25 -1.87
N LEU A 113 10.72 9.77 -3.11
CA LEU A 113 9.77 9.41 -4.16
C LEU A 113 10.00 7.99 -4.74
N LEU A 114 11.21 7.42 -4.57
CA LEU A 114 11.60 6.10 -5.06
C LEU A 114 11.97 5.15 -3.91
N GLN A 115 11.65 5.49 -2.66
CA GLN A 115 11.89 4.62 -1.51
C GLN A 115 11.17 3.28 -1.66
N GLU A 116 9.98 3.27 -2.26
CA GLU A 116 9.28 2.03 -2.62
C GLU A 116 10.10 1.18 -3.60
N LEU A 117 10.67 1.81 -4.64
CA LEU A 117 11.57 1.12 -5.58
C LEU A 117 12.84 0.64 -4.90
N ALA A 118 13.43 1.43 -3.99
CA ALA A 118 14.60 1.05 -3.21
C ALA A 118 14.35 -0.18 -2.33
N ASN A 119 13.18 -0.21 -1.69
CA ASN A 119 12.74 -1.33 -0.87
C ASN A 119 12.48 -2.59 -1.71
N ILE A 120 11.97 -2.44 -2.93
CA ILE A 120 11.82 -3.56 -3.88
C ILE A 120 13.20 -4.06 -4.34
N VAL A 121 14.11 -3.15 -4.69
CA VAL A 121 15.47 -3.49 -5.14
C VAL A 121 16.27 -4.15 -4.02
N SER A 122 16.17 -3.66 -2.78
CA SER A 122 16.82 -4.30 -1.64
C SER A 122 16.23 -5.68 -1.35
N GLY A 123 14.91 -5.84 -1.43
CA GLY A 123 14.24 -7.14 -1.37
C GLY A 123 14.70 -8.10 -2.47
N PHE A 124 14.89 -7.61 -3.69
CA PHE A 124 15.45 -8.38 -4.79
C PHE A 124 16.91 -8.76 -4.55
N LEU A 125 17.75 -7.84 -4.07
CA LEU A 125 19.15 -8.14 -3.75
C LEU A 125 19.30 -9.20 -2.65
N ILE A 126 18.34 -9.26 -1.72
CA ILE A 126 18.28 -10.33 -0.71
C ILE A 126 17.94 -11.68 -1.38
N SER A 127 17.05 -11.70 -2.38
CA SER A 127 16.69 -12.92 -3.12
C SER A 127 17.73 -13.37 -4.14
N VAL A 128 18.69 -12.51 -4.54
CA VAL A 128 19.80 -12.90 -5.43
C VAL A 128 20.56 -14.12 -4.89
N ARG A 129 20.68 -14.27 -3.55
CA ARG A 129 21.36 -15.43 -2.96
C ARG A 129 20.63 -16.75 -3.17
N SER A 130 19.29 -16.77 -3.20
CA SER A 130 18.54 -17.98 -3.53
C SER A 130 18.52 -18.22 -5.04
N LEU A 131 18.39 -17.17 -5.85
CA LEU A 131 18.49 -17.25 -7.32
C LEU A 131 19.84 -17.79 -7.79
N PHE A 132 20.93 -17.46 -7.08
CA PHE A 132 22.25 -17.99 -7.38
C PHE A 132 22.26 -19.52 -7.38
N TRP A 133 21.70 -20.17 -6.35
CA TRP A 133 21.66 -21.63 -6.26
C TRP A 133 20.78 -22.28 -7.32
N VAL A 134 19.70 -21.60 -7.70
CA VAL A 134 18.85 -22.01 -8.82
C VAL A 134 19.64 -22.00 -10.13
N VAL A 135 20.37 -20.91 -10.41
CA VAL A 135 21.19 -20.78 -11.62
C VAL A 135 22.29 -21.84 -11.63
N VAL A 136 22.93 -22.12 -10.49
CA VAL A 136 23.90 -23.21 -10.35
C VAL A 136 23.26 -24.56 -10.67
N THR A 137 22.08 -24.84 -10.12
CA THR A 137 21.34 -26.10 -10.38
C THR A 137 20.96 -26.24 -11.86
N LEU A 138 20.48 -25.16 -12.49
CA LEU A 138 20.20 -25.12 -13.93
C LEU A 138 21.47 -25.38 -14.75
N SER A 139 22.58 -24.76 -14.38
CA SER A 139 23.87 -24.92 -15.06
C SER A 139 24.35 -26.36 -15.02
N VAL A 140 24.15 -27.07 -13.89
CA VAL A 140 24.47 -28.50 -13.78
C VAL A 140 23.60 -29.36 -14.70
N VAL A 141 22.29 -29.13 -14.74
CA VAL A 141 21.38 -29.87 -15.63
C VAL A 141 21.75 -29.64 -17.11
N VAL A 142 21.94 -28.37 -17.51
CA VAL A 142 22.38 -27.99 -18.86
C VAL A 142 23.71 -28.66 -19.20
N TYR A 143 24.67 -28.67 -18.27
CA TYR A 143 25.96 -29.32 -18.46
C TYR A 143 25.84 -30.82 -18.72
N VAL A 144 25.04 -31.55 -17.92
CA VAL A 144 24.83 -32.99 -18.12
C VAL A 144 24.15 -33.28 -19.46
N CYS A 145 23.12 -32.50 -19.83
CA CYS A 145 22.46 -32.64 -21.13
C CYS A 145 23.40 -32.30 -22.30
N ALA A 146 24.27 -31.29 -22.15
CA ALA A 146 25.28 -30.93 -23.14
C ALA A 146 26.31 -32.03 -23.32
N LEU A 147 26.78 -32.65 -22.25
CA LEU A 147 27.67 -33.80 -22.34
C LEU A 147 27.01 -34.99 -23.03
N ALA A 148 25.73 -35.25 -22.74
CA ALA A 148 24.97 -36.35 -23.37
C ALA A 148 24.71 -36.09 -24.86
N LEU A 149 24.33 -34.87 -25.25
CA LEU A 149 24.14 -34.54 -26.66
C LEU A 149 25.48 -34.56 -27.40
N ARG A 150 26.53 -34.01 -26.80
CA ARG A 150 27.88 -34.04 -27.38
C ARG A 150 28.40 -35.45 -27.57
N SER A 151 28.21 -36.34 -26.59
CA SER A 151 28.65 -37.74 -26.71
C SER A 151 27.88 -38.47 -27.82
N LEU A 152 26.60 -38.13 -28.03
CA LEU A 152 25.85 -38.61 -29.19
C LEU A 152 26.41 -38.06 -30.51
N VAL A 153 26.61 -36.75 -30.62
CA VAL A 153 27.16 -36.12 -31.84
C VAL A 153 28.53 -36.71 -32.18
N GLN A 154 29.43 -36.83 -31.21
CA GLN A 154 30.77 -37.39 -31.40
C GLN A 154 30.75 -38.87 -31.80
N SER A 155 29.73 -39.64 -31.38
CA SER A 155 29.61 -41.04 -31.79
C SER A 155 29.36 -41.22 -33.29
N PHE A 156 28.89 -40.18 -33.99
CA PHE A 156 28.60 -40.22 -35.42
C PHE A 156 29.42 -39.23 -36.25
N ALA A 157 29.93 -38.15 -35.65
CA ALA A 157 30.73 -37.14 -36.33
C ALA A 157 32.20 -37.58 -36.46
N HIS A 158 32.71 -37.62 -37.69
CA HIS A 158 34.16 -37.68 -37.93
C HIS A 158 34.78 -36.29 -37.69
N SER A 159 35.95 -36.26 -37.06
CA SER A 159 36.61 -35.09 -36.44
C SER A 159 36.98 -33.91 -37.37
N ASP A 160 36.67 -33.99 -38.67
CA ASP A 160 37.12 -33.04 -39.69
C ASP A 160 35.97 -32.27 -40.38
N THR A 161 34.72 -32.42 -39.92
CA THR A 161 33.54 -31.99 -40.68
C THR A 161 33.32 -30.46 -40.63
N GLY A 162 33.48 -29.82 -39.46
CA GLY A 162 33.20 -28.38 -39.31
C GLY A 162 34.21 -27.44 -39.99
N GLU A 163 35.47 -27.84 -40.08
CA GLU A 163 36.51 -27.00 -40.73
C GLU A 163 36.43 -27.05 -42.27
N LYS A 164 35.86 -28.13 -42.83
CA LYS A 164 35.76 -28.36 -44.28
C LYS A 164 34.44 -27.87 -44.90
N CYS A 165 33.35 -27.86 -44.12
CA CYS A 165 31.99 -27.66 -44.66
C CYS A 165 31.37 -26.29 -44.37
N GLY A 166 31.92 -25.50 -43.43
CA GLY A 166 31.34 -24.20 -43.07
C GLY A 166 30.00 -24.32 -42.34
N SER A 167 29.19 -23.25 -42.37
CA SER A 167 27.88 -23.19 -41.72
C SER A 167 26.87 -24.09 -42.42
N GLY A 168 26.04 -24.81 -41.65
CA GLY A 168 24.99 -25.66 -42.21
C GLY A 168 23.92 -24.89 -42.99
N ASP A 169 23.74 -23.59 -42.71
CA ASP A 169 22.76 -22.73 -43.37
C ASP A 169 23.25 -22.16 -44.71
N ASP A 170 24.57 -22.08 -44.93
CA ASP A 170 25.19 -21.54 -46.16
C ASP A 170 25.31 -22.61 -47.26
N LEU A 171 25.08 -23.88 -46.92
CA LEU A 171 25.15 -25.01 -47.83
C LEU A 171 23.84 -25.20 -48.58
N ASP A 172 23.84 -24.89 -49.87
CA ASP A 172 22.79 -25.31 -50.78
C ASP A 172 23.06 -26.76 -51.24
N MET A 173 22.54 -27.72 -50.47
CA MET A 173 22.69 -29.16 -50.73
C MET A 173 22.08 -29.63 -52.07
N SER A 174 21.31 -28.76 -52.75
CA SER A 174 20.76 -29.02 -54.09
C SER A 174 21.70 -28.64 -55.25
N SER A 175 22.80 -27.95 -54.96
CA SER A 175 23.78 -27.49 -55.94
C SER A 175 24.96 -28.47 -56.09
N ALA A 176 25.58 -28.53 -57.27
CA ALA A 176 26.73 -29.39 -57.55
C ALA A 176 28.04 -28.94 -56.87
N ASP A 177 28.00 -27.84 -56.10
CA ASP A 177 29.15 -27.15 -55.51
C ASP A 177 29.39 -27.52 -54.04
N VAL A 178 29.00 -28.72 -53.61
CA VAL A 178 29.28 -29.20 -52.24
C VAL A 178 30.79 -29.47 -52.08
N PRO A 179 31.48 -28.89 -51.09
CA PRO A 179 32.92 -29.10 -50.88
C PRO A 179 33.27 -30.59 -50.71
N LEU A 180 34.38 -31.01 -51.33
CA LEU A 180 34.83 -32.40 -51.33
C LEU A 180 35.14 -32.87 -49.90
N GLY A 181 34.38 -33.85 -49.39
CA GLY A 181 34.51 -34.37 -48.03
C GLY A 181 33.37 -33.97 -47.08
N CYS A 182 32.38 -33.21 -47.56
CA CYS A 182 31.18 -32.90 -46.80
C CYS A 182 30.08 -33.97 -46.94
N PRO A 183 29.29 -34.21 -45.87
CA PRO A 183 28.20 -35.18 -45.90
C PRO A 183 27.11 -34.79 -46.92
N TYR A 184 26.56 -35.77 -47.66
CA TYR A 184 25.42 -35.58 -48.58
C TYR A 184 24.10 -35.27 -47.83
N GLU A 185 23.05 -34.91 -48.56
CA GLU A 185 21.72 -34.44 -48.11
C GLU A 185 21.12 -35.16 -46.87
N GLY A 186 21.40 -36.45 -46.69
CA GLY A 186 20.91 -37.24 -45.54
C GLY A 186 21.69 -37.07 -44.22
N GLN A 187 22.80 -36.33 -44.20
CA GLN A 187 23.72 -36.23 -43.06
C GLN A 187 23.94 -34.80 -42.56
N ILE A 188 23.07 -33.86 -42.95
CA ILE A 188 23.13 -32.45 -42.55
C ILE A 188 23.15 -32.26 -41.01
N HIS A 189 22.53 -33.19 -40.27
CA HIS A 189 22.50 -33.21 -38.82
C HIS A 189 23.89 -33.30 -38.16
N LEU A 190 24.91 -33.85 -38.85
CA LEU A 190 26.29 -33.89 -38.35
C LEU A 190 26.96 -32.53 -38.43
N ILE A 191 26.67 -31.75 -39.48
CA ILE A 191 27.20 -30.39 -39.67
C ILE A 191 26.63 -29.46 -38.60
N TYR A 192 25.29 -29.46 -38.43
CA TYR A 192 24.65 -28.71 -37.35
C TYR A 192 25.07 -29.22 -35.95
N GLY A 193 25.36 -30.52 -35.82
CA GLY A 193 25.88 -31.11 -34.59
C GLY A 193 27.25 -30.51 -34.22
N ASP A 194 28.15 -30.37 -35.17
CA ASP A 194 29.47 -29.78 -34.96
C ASP A 194 29.41 -28.25 -34.80
N GLU A 195 28.55 -27.55 -35.56
CA GLU A 195 28.39 -26.11 -35.45
C GLU A 195 27.84 -25.67 -34.07
N TYR A 196 26.80 -26.34 -33.59
CA TYR A 196 26.08 -25.96 -32.35
C TYR A 196 26.54 -26.76 -31.12
N CYS A 197 27.16 -27.92 -31.29
CA CYS A 197 27.64 -28.78 -30.21
C CYS A 197 29.11 -29.23 -30.40
N GLY A 198 29.92 -28.47 -31.17
CA GLY A 198 31.35 -28.73 -31.44
C GLY A 198 32.30 -28.52 -30.25
N ASP A 199 31.92 -27.70 -29.26
CA ASP A 199 32.53 -27.63 -27.93
C ASP A 199 31.48 -27.80 -26.82
N VAL A 200 31.89 -28.24 -25.62
CA VAL A 200 30.96 -28.36 -24.47
C VAL A 200 30.29 -27.03 -24.17
N SER A 201 31.02 -25.91 -24.17
CA SER A 201 30.46 -24.59 -23.90
C SER A 201 29.44 -24.14 -24.95
N ARG A 202 29.70 -24.42 -26.24
CA ARG A 202 28.74 -24.13 -27.32
C ARG A 202 27.50 -25.01 -27.19
N CYS A 203 27.70 -26.29 -26.89
CA CYS A 203 26.59 -27.23 -26.70
C CYS A 203 25.70 -26.85 -25.52
N MET A 204 26.30 -26.41 -24.40
CA MET A 204 25.57 -25.86 -23.25
C MET A 204 24.74 -24.64 -23.65
N PHE A 205 25.31 -23.70 -24.41
CA PHE A 205 24.59 -22.52 -24.87
C PHE A 205 23.43 -22.86 -25.80
N SER A 206 23.65 -23.78 -26.75
CA SER A 206 22.62 -24.26 -27.69
C SER A 206 21.47 -24.96 -26.96
N ILE A 207 21.76 -25.81 -25.98
CA ILE A 207 20.74 -26.46 -25.15
C ILE A 207 20.00 -25.44 -24.28
N PHE A 208 20.70 -24.48 -23.67
CA PHE A 208 20.08 -23.41 -22.89
C PHE A 208 19.14 -22.54 -23.73
N ARG A 209 19.55 -22.14 -24.94
CA ARG A 209 18.69 -21.45 -25.92
C ARG A 209 17.43 -22.27 -26.20
N CYS A 210 17.63 -23.56 -26.47
CA CYS A 210 16.54 -24.48 -26.73
C CYS A 210 15.53 -24.60 -25.58
N MET A 211 16.04 -24.65 -24.34
CA MET A 211 15.21 -24.75 -23.13
C MET A 211 14.38 -23.49 -22.88
N ILE A 212 14.85 -22.32 -23.28
CA ILE A 212 14.12 -21.05 -23.18
C ILE A 212 13.04 -20.92 -24.28
N GLY A 213 13.09 -21.78 -25.29
CA GLY A 213 12.12 -21.84 -26.38
C GLY A 213 12.67 -21.46 -27.75
N ASP A 214 13.95 -21.10 -27.86
CA ASP A 214 14.62 -20.85 -29.14
C ASP A 214 15.53 -22.03 -29.54
N CYS A 215 15.02 -22.89 -30.41
CA CYS A 215 15.76 -24.00 -31.01
C CYS A 215 15.97 -23.80 -32.53
N THR A 216 16.34 -22.60 -32.97
CA THR A 216 16.49 -22.27 -34.40
C THR A 216 17.93 -21.98 -34.82
N SER A 217 18.27 -22.34 -36.06
CA SER A 217 19.56 -21.99 -36.68
C SER A 217 19.58 -20.52 -37.06
N ALA A 218 20.73 -20.00 -37.46
CA ALA A 218 20.85 -18.62 -37.95
C ALA A 218 19.95 -18.37 -39.19
N GLY A 219 19.76 -19.39 -40.02
CA GLY A 219 18.85 -19.41 -41.17
C GLY A 219 17.39 -19.71 -40.81
N GLY A 220 17.03 -19.81 -39.53
CA GLY A 220 15.65 -20.03 -39.07
C GLY A 220 15.15 -21.47 -39.18
N ARG A 221 16.02 -22.45 -39.45
CA ARG A 221 15.64 -23.87 -39.47
C ARG A 221 15.57 -24.42 -38.05
N SER A 222 14.61 -25.29 -37.76
CA SER A 222 14.48 -25.89 -36.43
C SER A 222 15.55 -26.96 -36.19
N LEU A 223 16.43 -26.76 -35.21
CA LEU A 223 17.48 -27.73 -34.85
C LEU A 223 16.89 -29.05 -34.35
N THR A 224 15.76 -29.00 -33.65
CA THR A 224 15.09 -30.18 -33.10
C THR A 224 14.66 -31.15 -34.20
N MET A 225 14.07 -30.64 -35.29
CA MET A 225 13.67 -31.47 -36.42
C MET A 225 14.89 -32.05 -37.14
N ILE A 226 15.94 -31.25 -37.34
CA ILE A 226 17.18 -31.68 -38.00
C ILE A 226 17.85 -32.81 -37.22
N PHE A 227 17.99 -32.65 -35.90
CA PHE A 227 18.58 -33.67 -35.03
C PHE A 227 17.69 -34.90 -34.85
N SER A 228 16.37 -34.73 -34.81
CA SER A 228 15.42 -35.84 -34.76
C SER A 228 15.48 -36.71 -36.01
N ASN A 229 15.47 -36.09 -37.20
CA ASN A 229 15.57 -36.81 -38.47
C ASN A 229 16.94 -37.50 -38.67
N GLY A 230 18.00 -36.96 -38.06
CA GLY A 230 19.36 -37.45 -38.19
C GLY A 230 19.76 -38.52 -37.17
N PHE A 231 19.80 -38.13 -35.89
CA PHE A 231 20.21 -39.00 -34.79
C PHE A 231 19.09 -39.97 -34.36
N GLY A 232 17.86 -39.75 -34.85
CA GLY A 232 16.71 -40.61 -34.61
C GLY A 232 16.27 -40.64 -33.15
N LEU A 233 15.66 -41.77 -32.79
CA LEU A 233 14.97 -41.97 -31.51
C LEU A 233 15.85 -41.77 -30.27
N ARG A 234 17.18 -41.96 -30.38
CA ARG A 234 18.13 -41.72 -29.28
C ARG A 234 18.18 -40.24 -28.89
N PHE A 235 18.18 -39.36 -29.90
CA PHE A 235 18.11 -37.93 -29.67
C PHE A 235 16.73 -37.53 -29.13
N ASP A 236 15.65 -38.09 -29.70
CA ASP A 236 14.29 -37.75 -29.26
C ASP A 236 14.06 -38.07 -27.78
N ILE A 237 14.51 -39.24 -27.30
CA ILE A 237 14.41 -39.60 -25.89
C ILE A 237 15.25 -38.66 -25.02
N LEU A 238 16.50 -38.40 -25.41
CA LEU A 238 17.39 -37.55 -24.62
C LEU A 238 16.85 -36.11 -24.54
N TYR A 239 16.39 -35.57 -25.67
CA TYR A 239 15.81 -34.25 -25.78
C TYR A 239 14.49 -34.15 -24.99
N ALA A 240 13.58 -35.12 -25.16
CA ALA A 240 12.31 -35.14 -24.43
C ALA A 240 12.53 -35.23 -22.91
N PHE A 241 13.44 -36.10 -22.46
CA PHE A 241 13.78 -36.20 -21.04
C PHE A 241 14.38 -34.90 -20.50
N SER A 242 15.36 -34.33 -21.22
CA SER A 242 15.98 -33.05 -20.87
C SER A 242 14.95 -31.91 -20.78
N MET A 243 14.05 -31.82 -21.75
CA MET A 243 12.99 -30.82 -21.80
C MET A 243 11.98 -31.00 -20.67
N VAL A 244 11.57 -32.22 -20.35
CA VAL A 244 10.67 -32.48 -19.21
C VAL A 244 11.33 -32.09 -17.89
N CYS A 245 12.59 -32.48 -17.68
CA CYS A 245 13.33 -32.13 -16.47
C CYS A 245 13.45 -30.61 -16.27
N VAL A 246 13.68 -29.85 -17.33
CA VAL A 246 13.83 -28.38 -17.22
C VAL A 246 12.49 -27.65 -17.20
N LEU A 247 11.57 -27.96 -18.12
CA LEU A 247 10.25 -27.33 -18.18
C LEU A 247 9.39 -27.65 -16.95
N PHE A 248 9.28 -28.93 -16.57
CA PHE A 248 8.44 -29.32 -15.43
C PHE A 248 9.19 -29.40 -14.11
N GLY A 249 10.49 -29.70 -14.10
CA GLY A 249 11.26 -29.71 -12.85
C GLY A 249 11.70 -28.30 -12.46
N LEU A 250 12.51 -27.68 -13.32
CA LEU A 250 13.26 -26.50 -12.93
C LEU A 250 12.42 -25.21 -12.92
N PHE A 251 11.55 -24.97 -13.91
CA PHE A 251 10.65 -23.81 -13.83
C PHE A 251 9.70 -23.89 -12.63
N ASN A 252 9.24 -25.08 -12.26
CA ASN A 252 8.43 -25.27 -11.05
C ASN A 252 9.21 -25.01 -9.76
N ILE A 253 10.50 -25.32 -9.72
CA ILE A 253 11.39 -24.95 -8.60
C ILE A 253 11.59 -23.43 -8.57
N ILE A 254 11.82 -22.79 -9.72
CA ILE A 254 11.97 -21.33 -9.81
C ILE A 254 10.71 -20.62 -9.33
N THR A 255 9.54 -21.04 -9.81
CA THR A 255 8.26 -20.44 -9.41
C THR A 255 8.01 -20.66 -7.93
N ALA A 256 8.30 -21.85 -7.39
CA ALA A 256 8.19 -22.11 -5.95
C ALA A 256 9.09 -21.18 -5.12
N ILE A 257 10.36 -21.01 -5.50
CA ILE A 257 11.31 -20.13 -4.79
C ILE A 257 10.88 -18.67 -4.87
N PHE A 258 10.38 -18.22 -6.03
CA PHE A 258 9.88 -16.86 -6.18
C PHE A 258 8.64 -16.60 -5.33
N VAL A 259 7.71 -17.56 -5.28
CA VAL A 259 6.54 -17.53 -4.40
C VAL A 259 6.97 -17.51 -2.93
N GLU A 260 7.92 -18.36 -2.53
CA GLU A 260 8.43 -18.40 -1.16
C GLU A 260 9.09 -17.09 -0.75
N ALA A 261 9.93 -16.50 -1.62
CA ALA A 261 10.56 -15.21 -1.37
C ALA A 261 9.52 -14.10 -1.20
N THR A 262 8.47 -14.10 -2.04
CA THR A 262 7.36 -13.13 -1.96
C THR A 262 6.55 -13.33 -0.67
N LEU A 263 6.22 -14.57 -0.31
CA LEU A 263 5.47 -14.89 0.91
C LEU A 263 6.26 -14.53 2.19
N ASN A 264 7.57 -14.77 2.20
CA ASN A 264 8.42 -14.42 3.33
C ASN A 264 8.54 -12.90 3.51
N GLY A 265 8.68 -12.13 2.41
CA GLY A 265 8.64 -10.67 2.47
C GLY A 265 7.32 -10.10 3.00
N LEU A 266 6.19 -10.71 2.63
CA LEU A 266 4.88 -10.33 3.15
C LEU A 266 4.73 -10.66 4.64
N LYS A 267 5.19 -11.85 5.08
CA LYS A 267 5.15 -12.26 6.49
C LYS A 267 5.95 -11.33 7.39
N GLU A 268 7.13 -10.89 6.94
CA GLU A 268 7.96 -9.98 7.73
C GLU A 268 7.27 -8.62 7.91
N THR A 269 6.65 -8.10 6.85
CA THR A 269 5.85 -6.87 6.89
C THR A 269 4.65 -7.01 7.83
N GLU A 270 3.93 -8.13 7.77
CA GLU A 270 2.78 -8.40 8.65
C GLU A 270 3.20 -8.53 10.12
N THR A 271 4.34 -9.17 10.37
CA THR A 271 4.89 -9.38 11.71
C THR A 271 5.31 -8.05 12.35
N GLN A 272 6.01 -7.19 11.61
CA GLN A 272 6.33 -5.83 12.08
C GLN A 272 5.07 -5.02 12.37
N ARG A 273 4.05 -5.12 11.51
CA ARG A 273 2.76 -4.46 11.74
C ARG A 273 2.03 -4.98 12.99
N LYS A 274 2.10 -6.29 13.26
CA LYS A 274 1.53 -6.90 14.48
C LYS A 274 2.26 -6.41 15.73
N TYR A 275 3.58 -6.39 15.72
CA TYR A 275 4.37 -5.88 16.85
C TYR A 275 4.13 -4.39 17.11
N ALA A 276 4.09 -3.56 16.07
CA ALA A 276 3.79 -2.13 16.21
C ALA A 276 2.40 -1.90 16.84
N LYS A 277 1.38 -2.63 16.37
CA LYS A 277 0.03 -2.55 16.96
C LYS A 277 -0.03 -3.04 18.40
N ALA A 278 0.62 -4.17 18.71
CA ALA A 278 0.65 -4.70 20.08
C ALA A 278 1.35 -3.72 21.03
N TYR A 279 2.47 -3.15 20.61
CA TYR A 279 3.20 -2.13 21.36
C TYR A 279 2.33 -0.89 21.59
N GLU A 280 1.65 -0.41 20.55
CA GLU A 280 0.74 0.74 20.63
C GLU A 280 -0.41 0.47 21.63
N THR A 281 -1.08 -0.69 21.54
CA THR A 281 -2.16 -1.06 22.47
C THR A 281 -1.67 -1.15 23.91
N SER A 282 -0.52 -1.79 24.17
CA SER A 282 0.03 -1.89 25.53
C SER A 282 0.41 -0.53 26.09
N TYR A 283 1.11 0.30 25.30
CA TYR A 283 1.46 1.66 25.68
C TYR A 283 0.22 2.50 26.00
N MET A 284 -0.81 2.42 25.16
CA MET A 284 -2.09 3.10 25.41
C MET A 284 -2.72 2.65 26.72
N THR A 285 -2.86 1.35 26.95
CA THR A 285 -3.50 0.86 28.19
C THR A 285 -2.80 1.35 29.44
N GLU A 286 -1.47 1.48 29.40
CA GLU A 286 -0.68 2.02 30.50
C GLU A 286 -0.94 3.51 30.72
N GLN A 287 -0.95 4.32 29.66
CA GLN A 287 -1.21 5.76 29.76
C GLN A 287 -2.65 6.05 30.17
N LEU A 288 -3.60 5.25 29.70
CA LEU A 288 -5.02 5.36 30.04
C LEU A 288 -5.25 5.00 31.52
N ALA A 289 -4.57 3.96 32.03
CA ALA A 289 -4.60 3.62 33.46
C ALA A 289 -4.01 4.76 34.32
N LYS A 290 -2.88 5.35 33.91
CA LYS A 290 -2.29 6.52 34.59
C LYS A 290 -3.23 7.71 34.60
N LEU A 291 -3.92 7.96 33.48
CA LEU A 291 -4.93 9.03 33.38
C LEU A 291 -6.08 8.80 34.36
N VAL A 292 -6.65 7.60 34.40
CA VAL A 292 -7.75 7.26 35.33
C VAL A 292 -7.33 7.48 36.78
N VAL A 293 -6.14 7.04 37.16
CA VAL A 293 -5.61 7.23 38.53
C VAL A 293 -5.38 8.71 38.83
N CYS A 294 -4.82 9.46 37.89
CA CYS A 294 -4.57 10.90 38.04
C CYS A 294 -5.89 11.67 38.24
N VAL A 295 -6.88 11.42 37.37
CA VAL A 295 -8.23 12.02 37.46
C VAL A 295 -8.88 11.68 38.80
N ALA A 296 -8.85 10.41 39.22
CA ALA A 296 -9.39 9.95 40.50
C ALA A 296 -8.74 10.66 41.70
N SER A 297 -7.42 10.85 41.67
CA SER A 297 -6.69 11.53 42.76
C SER A 297 -7.04 13.02 42.85
N GLN A 298 -7.17 13.69 41.70
CA GLN A 298 -7.50 15.11 41.60
C GLN A 298 -8.93 15.38 42.10
N THR A 299 -9.90 14.53 41.73
CA THR A 299 -11.30 14.65 42.18
C THR A 299 -11.43 14.40 43.68
N GLN A 300 -10.74 13.38 44.24
CA GLN A 300 -10.75 13.13 45.68
C GLN A 300 -10.17 14.30 46.48
N MET A 301 -9.08 14.92 46.02
CA MET A 301 -8.51 16.10 46.68
C MET A 301 -9.47 17.30 46.68
N MET A 302 -10.19 17.51 45.58
CA MET A 302 -11.20 18.58 45.46
C MET A 302 -12.37 18.38 46.43
N ARG A 303 -12.90 17.15 46.50
CA ARG A 303 -14.00 16.80 47.42
C ARG A 303 -13.57 16.94 48.88
N SER A 304 -12.40 16.43 49.24
CA SER A 304 -11.84 16.55 50.60
C SER A 304 -11.66 18.02 51.04
N ARG A 305 -11.22 18.90 50.12
CA ARG A 305 -11.12 20.35 50.38
C ARG A 305 -12.48 21.02 50.57
N LYS A 306 -13.52 20.62 49.83
CA LYS A 306 -14.89 21.11 50.02
C LYS A 306 -15.44 20.72 51.39
N THR A 307 -15.24 19.47 51.83
CA THR A 307 -15.68 19.00 53.16
C THR A 307 -15.01 19.78 54.30
N ILE A 308 -13.69 20.03 54.21
CA ILE A 308 -12.96 20.80 55.23
C ILE A 308 -13.38 22.28 55.24
N ARG A 309 -13.71 22.85 54.08
CA ARG A 309 -14.11 24.26 53.96
C ARG A 309 -15.57 24.49 54.37
N GLY A 310 -16.44 23.49 54.24
CA GLY A 310 -17.83 23.50 54.71
C GLY A 310 -17.98 23.44 56.23
N LEU A 311 -16.96 23.00 56.97
CA LEU A 311 -16.94 23.02 58.44
C LEU A 311 -16.83 24.42 59.07
N ASN A 312 -16.60 25.47 58.27
CA ASN A 312 -16.46 26.87 58.73
C ASN A 312 -17.57 27.82 58.25
N SER A 313 -18.60 27.34 57.54
CA SER A 313 -19.76 28.16 57.19
C SER A 313 -21.06 27.47 57.57
N ASP A 314 -21.86 28.20 58.33
CA ASP A 314 -23.17 27.82 58.87
C ASP A 314 -24.12 27.21 57.83
N GLY A 315 -24.96 26.30 58.30
CA GLY A 315 -25.67 25.34 57.48
C GLY A 315 -26.68 25.90 56.47
N SER A 316 -26.68 25.26 55.31
CA SER A 316 -27.88 24.90 54.55
C SER A 316 -27.51 23.80 53.54
N SER A 317 -28.32 22.75 53.55
CA SER A 317 -28.51 21.68 52.54
C SER A 317 -27.77 21.82 51.22
N ASP A 318 -27.08 20.76 50.81
CA ASP A 318 -27.02 20.31 49.41
C ASP A 318 -26.94 18.77 49.39
N GLU A 319 -27.95 18.14 48.77
CA GLU A 319 -28.14 16.69 48.60
C GLU A 319 -27.45 16.15 47.32
N ASP A 320 -26.42 16.80 46.79
CA ASP A 320 -25.80 16.40 45.51
C ASP A 320 -24.47 15.62 45.70
N GLU A 321 -24.46 14.58 46.54
CA GLU A 321 -23.37 13.60 46.53
C GLU A 321 -23.84 12.35 45.76
N PRO A 322 -23.39 12.15 44.49
CA PRO A 322 -23.84 11.03 43.69
C PRO A 322 -23.47 9.71 44.39
N PRO A 323 -24.39 8.73 44.43
CA PRO A 323 -24.19 7.50 45.19
C PRO A 323 -22.99 6.73 44.63
N ALA A 324 -22.02 6.43 45.49
CA ALA A 324 -20.92 5.51 45.18
C ALA A 324 -21.46 4.08 45.10
N GLN A 325 -22.17 3.75 44.03
CA GLN A 325 -22.49 2.37 43.68
C GLN A 325 -21.41 1.83 42.72
N GLY A 326 -20.73 0.76 43.12
CA GLY A 326 -19.89 -0.03 42.20
C GLY A 326 -18.43 0.41 42.01
N GLY A 327 -17.93 1.44 42.70
CA GLY A 327 -16.53 1.86 42.61
C GLY A 327 -16.17 2.64 41.34
N GLU A 328 -17.16 3.02 40.54
CA GLU A 328 -17.00 4.00 39.46
C GLU A 328 -17.05 5.43 40.01
N ILE A 329 -16.21 6.30 39.46
CA ILE A 329 -16.13 7.72 39.83
C ILE A 329 -16.98 8.51 38.82
N TYR A 330 -17.88 9.34 39.34
CA TYR A 330 -18.69 10.27 38.58
C TYR A 330 -18.13 11.68 38.72
N LEU A 331 -18.03 12.43 37.63
CA LEU A 331 -17.57 13.81 37.61
C LEU A 331 -18.69 14.75 37.17
N SER A 332 -18.88 15.85 37.91
CA SER A 332 -19.73 16.96 37.47
C SER A 332 -19.00 17.86 36.46
N GLU A 333 -19.74 18.72 35.77
CA GLU A 333 -19.18 19.64 34.75
C GLU A 333 -18.06 20.54 35.32
N GLU A 334 -18.21 21.01 36.56
CA GLU A 334 -17.20 21.83 37.24
C GLU A 334 -15.93 21.03 37.58
N GLU A 335 -16.10 19.81 38.09
CA GLU A 335 -15.00 18.91 38.43
C GLU A 335 -14.22 18.52 37.17
N PHE A 336 -14.92 18.18 36.09
CA PHE A 336 -14.35 17.84 34.79
C PHE A 336 -13.52 18.99 34.20
N ASN A 337 -14.08 20.20 34.15
CA ASN A 337 -13.38 21.38 33.64
C ASN A 337 -12.14 21.74 34.46
N HIS A 338 -12.13 21.45 35.76
CA HIS A 338 -10.97 21.68 36.61
C HIS A 338 -9.88 20.62 36.38
N VAL A 339 -10.26 19.34 36.33
CA VAL A 339 -9.34 18.21 36.13
C VAL A 339 -8.62 18.31 34.79
N ILE A 340 -9.34 18.64 33.71
CA ILE A 340 -8.75 18.82 32.35
C ILE A 340 -7.78 20.00 32.29
N ARG A 341 -7.94 21.01 33.14
CA ARG A 341 -7.00 22.13 33.20
C ARG A 341 -5.70 21.79 33.91
N SER A 342 -5.65 20.70 34.69
CA SER A 342 -4.46 20.32 35.43
C SER A 342 -3.31 19.95 34.48
N PRO A 343 -2.06 20.35 34.79
CA PRO A 343 -0.92 20.12 33.92
C PRO A 343 -0.59 18.63 33.77
N GLU A 344 -0.84 17.82 34.80
CA GLU A 344 -0.60 16.38 34.82
C GLU A 344 -1.55 15.63 33.88
N VAL A 345 -2.85 15.95 33.93
CA VAL A 345 -3.86 15.38 33.02
C VAL A 345 -3.61 15.81 31.59
N ARG A 346 -3.23 17.08 31.35
CA ARG A 346 -2.87 17.57 30.01
C ARG A 346 -1.69 16.82 29.39
N GLN A 347 -0.62 16.58 30.15
CA GLN A 347 0.51 15.81 29.64
C GLN A 347 0.14 14.37 29.26
N LEU A 348 -0.77 13.74 30.03
CA LEU A 348 -1.27 12.41 29.72
C LEU A 348 -2.19 12.41 28.49
N LEU A 349 -3.05 13.42 28.35
CA LEU A 349 -3.89 13.62 27.15
C LEU A 349 -3.04 13.85 25.89
N ASP A 350 -2.00 14.68 25.97
CA ASP A 350 -1.04 14.90 24.88
C ASP A 350 -0.31 13.59 24.52
N SER A 351 0.05 12.78 25.53
CA SER A 351 0.70 11.47 25.30
C SER A 351 -0.23 10.42 24.65
N LEU A 352 -1.54 10.62 24.77
CA LEU A 352 -2.59 9.80 24.15
C LEU A 352 -3.01 10.33 22.77
N ASP A 353 -2.42 11.44 22.32
CA ASP A 353 -2.77 12.16 21.08
C ASP A 353 -4.22 12.64 21.08
N VAL A 354 -4.66 13.18 22.23
CA VAL A 354 -6.01 13.74 22.42
C VAL A 354 -5.89 15.21 22.81
N VAL A 355 -6.34 16.10 21.93
CA VAL A 355 -6.37 17.54 22.20
C VAL A 355 -7.76 17.93 22.70
N VAL A 356 -7.91 18.07 24.02
CA VAL A 356 -9.15 18.57 24.63
C VAL A 356 -8.92 19.98 25.15
N GLU A 357 -9.57 20.96 24.54
CA GLU A 357 -9.64 22.32 25.08
C GLU A 357 -10.88 22.47 25.96
N PRO A 358 -10.79 23.14 27.13
CA PRO A 358 -11.95 23.44 27.96
C PRO A 358 -12.83 24.49 27.27
N ARG A 359 -13.77 24.04 26.44
CA ARG A 359 -14.79 24.85 25.76
C ARG A 359 -16.19 24.44 26.24
N PRO A 360 -17.16 25.37 26.27
CA PRO A 360 -18.55 25.04 26.55
C PRO A 360 -19.06 23.98 25.55
N GLY A 361 -19.70 22.91 26.04
CA GLY A 361 -20.23 21.81 25.21
C GLY A 361 -19.27 20.62 25.00
N VAL A 362 -18.02 20.69 25.49
CA VAL A 362 -17.12 19.52 25.49
C VAL A 362 -17.58 18.47 26.51
N PHE A 363 -18.14 18.89 27.63
CA PHE A 363 -18.73 18.00 28.64
C PHE A 363 -19.92 17.20 28.07
N ASP A 364 -20.81 17.86 27.33
CA ASP A 364 -21.96 17.24 26.66
C ASP A 364 -21.56 16.18 25.62
N ALA A 365 -20.35 16.28 25.07
CA ALA A 365 -19.84 15.32 24.09
C ALA A 365 -19.53 13.94 24.71
N PHE A 366 -19.41 13.85 26.04
CA PHE A 366 -19.15 12.59 26.75
C PHE A 366 -20.41 11.82 27.14
N ASN A 367 -21.58 12.14 26.57
CA ASN A 367 -22.88 11.53 26.89
C ASN A 367 -23.19 11.58 28.40
N ALA A 368 -23.17 12.77 29.00
CA ALA A 368 -23.61 12.93 30.39
C ALA A 368 -25.01 12.30 30.59
N GLU A 369 -25.18 11.56 31.68
CA GLU A 369 -26.47 10.99 32.08
C GLU A 369 -27.49 12.12 32.36
N GLU A 370 -28.77 11.80 32.49
CA GLU A 370 -29.84 12.79 32.75
C GLU A 370 -29.64 13.55 34.08
N ASP A 371 -28.71 13.12 34.93
CA ASP A 371 -28.31 13.72 36.21
C ASP A 371 -27.20 14.78 36.10
N GLY A 372 -26.62 14.99 34.92
CA GLY A 372 -25.54 15.97 34.72
C GLY A 372 -24.16 15.51 35.20
N ALA A 373 -23.96 14.21 35.43
CA ALA A 373 -22.68 13.61 35.74
C ALA A 373 -22.16 12.73 34.59
N VAL A 374 -20.83 12.60 34.49
CA VAL A 374 -20.16 11.71 33.53
C VAL A 374 -19.32 10.69 34.29
N SER A 375 -19.48 9.42 33.98
CA SER A 375 -18.71 8.33 34.58
C SER A 375 -17.28 8.25 34.03
N MET A 376 -16.35 7.67 34.80
CA MET A 376 -14.99 7.45 34.31
C MET A 376 -14.93 6.52 33.09
N SER A 377 -15.81 5.54 32.99
CA SER A 377 -15.87 4.64 31.83
C SER A 377 -16.34 5.36 30.56
N GLU A 378 -17.21 6.37 30.68
CA GLU A 378 -17.61 7.28 29.59
C GLU A 378 -16.50 8.26 29.22
N ILE A 379 -15.77 8.81 30.19
CA ILE A 379 -14.59 9.65 29.90
C ILE A 379 -13.56 8.85 29.13
N VAL A 380 -13.24 7.63 29.57
CA VAL A 380 -12.30 6.73 28.87
C VAL A 380 -12.78 6.42 27.46
N SER A 381 -14.06 6.07 27.29
CA SER A 381 -14.64 5.74 25.98
C SER A 381 -14.73 6.95 25.05
N GLY A 382 -15.04 8.13 25.58
CA GLY A 382 -15.08 9.40 24.86
C GLY A 382 -13.68 9.86 24.44
N LEU A 383 -12.68 9.73 25.32
CA LEU A 383 -11.29 10.04 24.99
C LEU A 383 -10.73 9.08 23.94
N MET A 384 -11.09 7.79 24.00
CA MET A 384 -10.74 6.84 22.94
C MET A 384 -11.42 7.16 21.60
N ARG A 385 -12.58 7.81 21.62
CA ARG A 385 -13.30 8.29 20.42
C ARG A 385 -12.71 9.57 19.84
N LEU A 386 -12.19 10.46 20.69
CA LEU A 386 -11.56 11.73 20.31
C LEU A 386 -10.09 11.56 19.87
N ARG A 387 -9.58 10.34 19.84
CA ARG A 387 -8.18 10.02 19.52
C ARG A 387 -7.92 9.99 18.00
N GLY A 388 -6.85 10.68 17.57
CA GLY A 388 -6.31 10.68 16.20
C GLY A 388 -6.45 12.02 15.49
N ASP A 389 -5.94 12.10 14.25
CA ASP A 389 -5.97 13.32 13.44
C ASP A 389 -7.34 14.01 13.46
N LEU A 390 -7.35 15.34 13.56
CA LEU A 390 -8.53 16.24 13.60
C LEU A 390 -9.69 15.83 12.67
N ASN A 391 -9.39 15.21 11.52
CA ASN A 391 -10.38 14.69 10.57
C ASN A 391 -11.25 13.53 11.10
N LYS A 392 -10.75 12.67 11.98
CA LYS A 392 -11.53 11.54 12.55
C LYS A 392 -12.43 12.00 13.69
N VAL A 393 -11.96 12.98 14.46
CA VAL A 393 -12.71 13.56 15.58
C VAL A 393 -13.98 14.26 15.08
N ASP A 394 -13.86 15.07 14.02
CA ASP A 394 -15.01 15.74 13.42
C ASP A 394 -16.03 14.76 12.83
N ILE A 395 -15.59 13.62 12.28
CA ILE A 395 -16.48 12.55 11.81
C ILE A 395 -17.23 11.90 12.97
N VAL A 396 -16.56 11.65 14.10
CA VAL A 396 -17.19 11.05 15.28
C VAL A 396 -18.18 12.02 15.92
N ILE A 397 -17.83 13.30 16.06
CA ILE A 397 -18.72 14.34 16.59
C ILE A 397 -19.95 14.51 15.69
N THR A 398 -19.76 14.55 14.37
CA THR A 398 -20.89 14.65 13.42
C THR A 398 -21.78 13.42 13.46
N GLN A 399 -21.21 12.22 13.65
CA GLN A 399 -21.99 11.00 13.82
C GLN A 399 -22.80 11.00 15.13
N MET A 400 -22.23 11.46 16.25
CA MET A 400 -22.97 11.58 17.52
C MET A 400 -24.08 12.63 17.44
N ALA A 401 -23.81 13.76 16.78
CA ALA A 401 -24.84 14.76 16.50
C ALA A 401 -25.98 14.18 15.64
N LEU A 402 -25.65 13.32 14.67
CA LEU A 402 -26.62 12.62 13.83
C LEU A 402 -27.45 11.60 14.62
N GLU A 403 -26.83 10.83 15.50
CA GLU A 403 -27.51 9.87 16.39
C GLU A 403 -28.46 10.59 17.36
N ASN A 404 -28.05 11.72 17.93
CA ASN A 404 -28.90 12.55 18.78
C ASN A 404 -30.05 13.19 18.01
N LEU A 405 -29.81 13.65 16.77
CA LEU A 405 -30.87 14.11 15.88
C LEU A 405 -31.86 12.99 15.56
N HIS A 406 -31.37 11.77 15.31
CA HIS A 406 -32.22 10.62 15.03
C HIS A 406 -33.11 10.27 16.23
N LYS A 407 -32.56 10.24 17.46
CA LYS A 407 -33.35 10.05 18.69
C LYS A 407 -34.43 11.13 18.84
N LYS A 408 -34.09 12.41 18.64
CA LYS A 408 -35.06 13.52 18.69
C LYS A 408 -36.13 13.40 17.59
N GLN A 409 -35.76 12.95 16.39
CA GLN A 409 -36.69 12.74 15.29
C GLN A 409 -37.69 11.62 15.61
N VAL A 410 -37.23 10.52 16.20
CA VAL A 410 -38.10 9.41 16.64
C VAL A 410 -39.05 9.88 17.74
N ALA A 411 -38.56 10.67 18.71
CA ALA A 411 -39.41 11.25 19.74
C ALA A 411 -40.47 12.20 19.15
N LEU A 412 -40.10 13.04 18.18
CA LEU A 412 -41.03 13.93 17.48
C LEU A 412 -42.09 13.16 16.69
N MET A 413 -41.71 12.08 16.01
CA MET A 413 -42.65 11.20 15.32
C MET A 413 -43.67 10.61 16.29
N SER A 414 -43.24 10.18 17.48
CA SER A 414 -44.16 9.65 18.50
C SER A 414 -45.15 10.70 19.04
N GLN A 415 -44.71 11.96 19.15
CA GLN A 415 -45.60 13.06 19.53
C GLN A 415 -46.58 13.40 18.42
N MET A 416 -46.14 13.43 17.16
CA MET A 416 -47.03 13.65 16.00
C MET A 416 -48.09 12.57 15.88
N SER A 417 -47.76 11.29 16.07
CA SER A 417 -48.75 10.22 16.04
C SER A 417 -49.79 10.38 17.16
N ALA A 418 -49.37 10.75 18.37
CA ALA A 418 -50.29 11.02 19.47
C ALA A 418 -51.22 12.21 19.19
N LEU A 419 -50.72 13.24 18.51
CA LEU A 419 -51.48 14.44 18.12
C LEU A 419 -52.49 14.11 17.01
N GLN A 420 -52.11 13.25 16.06
CA GLN A 420 -52.98 12.76 15.00
C GLN A 420 -54.12 11.89 15.55
N ASP A 421 -53.84 11.03 16.53
CA ASP A 421 -54.86 10.28 17.26
C ASP A 421 -55.78 11.18 18.10
N GLY A 422 -55.23 12.28 18.62
CA GLY A 422 -56.01 13.34 19.27
C GLY A 422 -56.98 14.02 18.30
N HIS A 423 -56.50 14.43 17.13
CA HIS A 423 -57.31 15.03 16.07
C HIS A 423 -58.40 14.09 15.57
N ALA A 424 -58.11 12.81 15.37
CA ALA A 424 -59.11 11.82 14.95
C ALA A 424 -60.25 11.70 15.98
N ARG A 425 -59.93 11.74 17.28
CA ARG A 425 -60.92 11.73 18.36
C ARG A 425 -61.78 13.00 18.37
N VAL A 426 -61.18 14.17 18.16
CA VAL A 426 -61.92 15.44 18.06
C VAL A 426 -62.86 15.44 16.86
N TRP A 427 -62.40 14.96 15.70
CA TRP A 427 -63.23 14.84 14.49
C TRP A 427 -64.45 13.94 14.70
N GLN A 428 -64.30 12.80 15.39
CA GLN A 428 -65.44 11.94 15.73
C GLN A 428 -66.46 12.63 16.64
N VAL A 429 -66.01 13.48 17.57
CA VAL A 429 -66.91 14.25 18.44
C VAL A 429 -67.64 15.33 17.65
N VAL A 430 -66.93 16.04 16.76
CA VAL A 430 -67.52 17.07 15.89
C VAL A 430 -68.56 16.46 14.94
N GLU A 431 -68.27 15.29 14.37
CA GLU A 431 -69.19 14.58 13.47
C GLU A 431 -70.46 14.13 14.20
N LYS A 432 -70.33 13.55 15.40
CA LYS A 432 -71.50 13.22 16.25
C LYS A 432 -72.29 14.46 16.67
N ALA A 433 -71.63 15.58 16.93
CA ALA A 433 -72.31 16.85 17.24
C ALA A 433 -73.07 17.39 16.01
N SER A 434 -72.48 17.30 14.82
CA SER A 434 -73.13 17.64 13.55
C SER A 434 -74.40 16.80 13.32
N GLU A 435 -74.33 15.48 13.54
CA GLU A 435 -75.49 14.59 13.40
C GLU A 435 -76.62 14.94 14.37
N THR A 436 -76.30 15.23 15.64
CA THR A 436 -77.31 15.62 16.63
C THR A 436 -77.98 16.96 16.30
N VAL A 437 -77.21 17.93 15.78
CA VAL A 437 -77.76 19.20 15.28
C VAL A 437 -78.66 18.97 14.05
N ALA A 438 -78.27 18.10 13.13
CA ALA A 438 -79.07 17.75 11.96
C ALA A 438 -80.39 17.02 12.31
N VAL A 439 -80.38 16.19 13.37
CA VAL A 439 -81.61 15.58 13.90
C VAL A 439 -82.50 16.62 14.56
N GLY A 440 -81.92 17.55 15.33
CA GLY A 440 -82.65 18.64 15.98
C GLY A 440 -83.37 19.57 14.99
N THR A 441 -82.71 19.93 13.88
CA THR A 441 -83.31 20.78 12.83
C THR A 441 -84.46 20.07 12.11
N ARG A 442 -84.32 18.76 11.79
CA ARG A 442 -85.41 17.95 11.22
C ARG A 442 -86.61 17.83 12.16
N LEU A 443 -86.36 17.66 13.46
CA LEU A 443 -87.42 17.59 14.46
C LEU A 443 -88.18 18.93 14.56
N SER A 444 -87.45 20.05 14.58
CA SER A 444 -88.02 21.40 14.53
C SER A 444 -88.88 21.62 13.27
N GLU A 445 -88.41 21.23 12.10
CA GLU A 445 -89.20 21.33 10.85
C GLU A 445 -90.47 20.46 10.89
N ASN A 446 -90.38 19.25 11.44
CA ASN A 446 -91.53 18.35 11.54
C ASN A 446 -92.57 18.89 12.54
N ILE A 447 -92.14 19.45 13.67
CA ILE A 447 -93.03 20.13 14.62
C ILE A 447 -93.69 21.34 13.95
N ALA A 448 -92.93 22.17 13.22
CA ALA A 448 -93.47 23.33 12.50
C ALA A 448 -94.46 22.94 11.37
N LYS A 449 -94.29 21.77 10.75
CA LYS A 449 -95.26 21.21 9.79
C LYS A 449 -96.51 20.66 10.50
N GLY A 450 -96.34 20.01 11.65
CA GLY A 450 -97.45 19.50 12.47
C GLY A 450 -98.34 20.62 13.01
N VAL A 451 -97.75 21.70 13.54
CA VAL A 451 -98.47 22.88 14.03
C VAL A 451 -99.28 23.54 12.90
N ARG A 452 -98.73 23.63 11.68
CA ARG A 452 -99.47 24.17 10.52
C ARG A 452 -100.65 23.30 10.10
N ARG A 453 -100.55 21.97 10.21
CA ARG A 453 -101.70 21.08 9.97
C ARG A 453 -102.80 21.27 10.99
N LEU A 454 -102.44 21.32 12.28
CA LEU A 454 -103.41 21.53 13.36
C LEU A 454 -104.08 22.91 13.26
N SER A 455 -103.34 23.96 12.89
CA SER A 455 -103.91 25.29 12.63
C SER A 455 -104.90 25.26 11.46
N GLY A 456 -104.59 24.53 10.39
CA GLY A 456 -105.50 24.38 9.25
C GLY A 456 -106.74 23.55 9.59
N GLU A 457 -106.61 22.51 10.42
CA GLU A 457 -107.76 21.72 10.91
C GLU A 457 -108.68 22.53 11.84
N LEU A 458 -108.12 23.41 12.68
CA LEU A 458 -108.91 24.32 13.51
C LEU A 458 -109.67 25.37 12.69
N GLU A 459 -109.06 25.97 11.65
CA GLU A 459 -109.76 26.89 10.75
C GLU A 459 -110.90 26.21 9.98
N ILE A 460 -110.75 24.93 9.65
CA ILE A 460 -111.81 24.12 9.01
C ILE A 460 -112.94 23.82 10.01
N GLN A 461 -112.64 23.58 11.29
CA GLN A 461 -113.68 23.40 12.31
C GLN A 461 -114.43 24.71 12.66
N GLU A 462 -113.75 25.85 12.70
CA GLU A 462 -114.39 27.17 12.90
C GLU A 462 -115.27 27.59 11.71
N SER A 463 -114.89 27.23 10.49
CA SER A 463 -115.68 27.54 9.29
C SER A 463 -116.90 26.64 9.09
N VAL A 464 -116.94 25.45 9.71
CA VAL A 464 -118.10 24.53 9.69
C VAL A 464 -119.09 24.82 10.82
N THR A 465 -118.69 25.51 11.89
CA THR A 465 -119.59 25.90 13.00
C THR A 465 -120.30 27.25 12.79
N LEU A 466 -120.03 27.96 11.69
CA LEU A 466 -120.63 29.26 11.33
C LEU A 466 -121.48 29.24 10.04
N LYS A 467 -122.07 28.09 9.67
CA LYS A 467 -123.06 27.98 8.60
C LYS A 467 -124.31 27.20 8.99
#